data_AF-A0A1B1Q386-F1
#
_entry.id   AF-A0A1B1Q386-F1
#
_cell.length_a   1.000
_cell.length_b   1.000
_cell.length_c   1.000
_cell.angle_alpha   90.00
_cell.angle_beta   90.00
_cell.angle_gamma   90.00
#
_symmetry.space_group_name_H-M   'P 1'
#
loop_
_entity.id
_entity.type
_entity.pdbx_description
1 polymer ?
#
loop_
_entity_poly.entity_id
_entity_poly.type
_entity_poly.pdbx_seq_one_letter_code
_entity_poly.pdbx_strand_id
1 'polypeptide(L)'
;MGIIGGIIMTRGKNQHVVPHSDGWAVKGAGNSRATKVTPTQVEAIHVAQSIARNQHSDTKIHGVNGQIRAGNSYGNDQCPPRDKK
;
A
#
# COMPACT_ATOMS: atom_id res chain seq x y z
N MET A 1 -26.88 25.13 12.12
CA MET A 1 -26.59 24.18 11.01
C MET A 1 -25.08 23.99 10.94
N GLY A 2 -24.53 23.02 11.69
CA GLY A 2 -23.10 22.74 11.73
C GLY A 2 -22.76 21.59 10.78
N ILE A 3 -22.05 21.89 9.70
CA ILE A 3 -21.48 20.90 8.79
C ILE A 3 -20.35 20.17 9.52
N ILE A 4 -20.64 18.98 10.05
CA ILE A 4 -19.61 18.08 10.57
C ILE A 4 -18.97 17.42 9.36
N GLY A 5 -17.96 18.08 8.79
CA GLY A 5 -17.09 17.49 7.78
C GLY A 5 -16.38 16.28 8.39
N GLY A 6 -16.86 15.08 8.07
CA GLY A 6 -16.16 13.85 8.40
C GLY A 6 -14.77 13.91 7.79
N ILE A 7 -13.74 13.76 8.61
CA ILE A 7 -12.37 13.55 8.15
C ILE A 7 -12.40 12.22 7.42
N ILE A 8 -12.52 12.25 6.09
CA ILE A 8 -12.23 11.09 5.26
C ILE A 8 -10.73 10.87 5.47
N MET A 9 -10.35 9.93 6.33
CA MET A 9 -8.99 9.40 6.34
C MET A 9 -8.81 8.72 4.99
N THR A 10 -8.31 9.45 4.01
CA THR A 10 -8.07 8.95 2.67
C THR A 10 -7.06 7.81 2.82
N ARG A 11 -7.49 6.56 2.61
CA ARG A 11 -6.56 5.41 2.62
C ARG A 11 -5.43 5.71 1.65
N GLY A 12 -4.18 5.54 2.09
CA GLY A 12 -3.06 5.76 1.20
C GLY A 12 -3.01 4.69 0.10
N LYS A 13 -2.12 4.90 -0.87
CA LYS A 13 -2.06 4.04 -2.06
C LYS A 13 -1.52 2.66 -1.67
N ASN A 14 -2.02 1.62 -2.31
CA ASN A 14 -1.46 0.28 -2.16
C ASN A 14 -0.03 0.24 -2.69
N GLN A 15 0.85 -0.48 -2.01
CA GLN A 15 2.27 -0.56 -2.34
C GLN A 15 2.55 -1.88 -3.06
N HIS A 16 2.99 -1.79 -4.31
CA HIS A 16 3.33 -2.93 -5.15
C HIS A 16 4.83 -3.18 -5.11
N VAL A 17 5.24 -4.41 -4.83
CA VAL A 17 6.60 -4.89 -5.00
C VAL A 17 6.65 -5.66 -6.32
N VAL A 18 7.28 -5.08 -7.34
CA VAL A 18 7.34 -5.63 -8.70
C VAL A 18 8.78 -5.89 -9.14
N PRO A 19 9.02 -6.86 -10.05
CA PRO A 19 10.32 -7.02 -10.69
C PRO A 19 10.76 -5.74 -11.41
N HIS A 20 12.05 -5.43 -11.34
CA HIS A 20 12.68 -4.29 -12.00
C HIS A 20 14.00 -4.74 -12.65
N SER A 21 14.49 -4.00 -13.66
CA SER A 21 15.77 -4.33 -14.33
C SER A 21 16.94 -4.44 -13.35
N ASP A 22 16.93 -3.59 -12.32
CA ASP A 22 17.99 -3.49 -11.31
C ASP A 22 17.66 -4.25 -10.00
N GLY A 23 16.66 -5.13 -10.02
CA GLY A 23 16.21 -5.90 -8.84
C GLY A 23 14.71 -5.80 -8.62
N TRP A 24 14.28 -5.09 -7.59
CA TRP A 24 12.89 -5.02 -7.15
C TRP A 24 12.46 -3.58 -6.88
N ALA A 25 11.32 -3.19 -7.45
CA ALA A 25 10.76 -1.86 -7.29
C ALA A 25 9.55 -1.86 -6.36
N VAL A 26 9.51 -0.88 -5.46
CA VAL A 26 8.32 -0.53 -4.68
C VAL A 26 7.59 0.60 -5.40
N LYS A 27 6.31 0.41 -5.70
CA LYS A 27 5.51 1.33 -6.49
C LYS A 27 4.12 1.51 -5.88
N GLY A 28 3.75 2.75 -5.59
CA GLY A 28 2.37 3.07 -5.20
C GLY A 28 1.40 2.80 -6.35
N ALA A 29 0.21 2.29 -6.04
CA ALA A 29 -0.86 2.05 -7.00
C ALA A 29 -1.19 3.34 -7.76
N GLY A 30 -1.21 3.25 -9.10
CA GLY A 30 -1.45 4.39 -9.98
C GLY A 30 -0.27 5.36 -10.15
N ASN A 31 0.86 5.17 -9.46
CA ASN A 31 2.05 5.97 -9.76
C ASN A 31 2.67 5.51 -11.09
N SER A 32 3.34 6.40 -11.82
CA SER A 32 4.13 6.03 -13.00
C SER A 32 5.53 5.53 -12.60
N ARG A 33 6.12 6.15 -11.58
CA ARG A 33 7.49 5.90 -11.10
C ARG A 33 7.53 4.97 -9.89
N ALA A 34 8.64 4.22 -9.77
CA ALA A 34 8.97 3.50 -8.55
C ALA A 34 9.32 4.50 -7.42
N THR A 35 8.81 4.24 -6.23
CA THR A 35 9.15 4.97 -5.00
C THR A 35 10.57 4.62 -4.56
N LYS A 36 10.95 3.34 -4.66
CA LYS A 36 12.29 2.84 -4.33
C LYS A 36 12.60 1.62 -5.19
N VAL A 37 13.87 1.47 -5.57
CA VAL A 37 14.40 0.23 -6.14
C VAL A 37 15.40 -0.34 -5.15
N THR A 38 15.35 -1.65 -4.93
CA THR A 38 16.23 -2.40 -4.04
C THR A 38 16.81 -3.61 -4.79
N PRO A 39 18.02 -4.07 -4.44
CA PRO A 39 18.62 -5.25 -5.05
C PRO A 39 17.78 -6.52 -4.85
N THR A 40 17.17 -6.68 -3.66
CA THR A 40 16.44 -7.90 -3.31
C THR A 40 14.96 -7.67 -3.10
N GLN A 41 14.18 -8.74 -3.25
CA GLN A 41 12.74 -8.70 -3.02
C GLN A 41 12.41 -8.46 -1.55
N VAL A 42 13.19 -9.04 -0.64
CA VAL A 42 12.97 -8.94 0.81
C VAL A 42 13.08 -7.49 1.27
N GLU A 43 14.09 -6.76 0.78
CA GLU A 43 14.24 -5.33 1.06
C GLU A 43 13.07 -4.51 0.50
N ALA A 44 12.64 -4.77 -0.74
CA ALA A 44 11.47 -4.11 -1.31
C ALA A 44 10.21 -4.37 -0.49
N ILE A 45 10.03 -5.59 0.01
CA ILE A 45 8.91 -5.95 0.89
C ILE A 45 8.97 -5.14 2.19
N HIS A 46 10.12 -5.08 2.86
CA HIS A 46 10.25 -4.29 4.10
C HIS A 46 9.92 -2.81 3.88
N VAL A 47 10.40 -2.22 2.77
CA VAL A 47 10.09 -0.84 2.40
C VAL A 47 8.60 -0.67 2.12
N ALA A 48 8.00 -1.56 1.31
CA ALA A 48 6.57 -1.52 0.99
C ALA A 48 5.70 -1.66 2.24
N GLN A 49 6.06 -2.55 3.18
CA GLN A 49 5.35 -2.73 4.44
C GLN A 49 5.44 -1.49 5.33
N SER A 50 6.62 -0.87 5.45
CA SER A 50 6.78 0.38 6.21
C SER A 50 5.89 1.49 5.64
N ILE A 51 5.90 1.66 4.32
CA ILE A 51 5.07 2.65 3.63
C ILE A 51 3.59 2.35 3.83
N ALA A 52 3.17 1.09 3.66
CA ALA A 52 1.78 0.69 3.76
C ALA A 52 1.24 0.81 5.20
N ARG A 53 2.06 0.52 6.22
CA ARG A 53 1.72 0.78 7.63
C ARG A 53 1.48 2.26 7.89
N ASN A 54 2.39 3.11 7.43
CA ASN A 54 2.26 4.57 7.60
C ASN A 54 1.06 5.15 6.84
N GLN A 55 0.68 4.52 5.73
CA GLN A 55 -0.41 4.95 4.86
C GLN A 55 -1.74 4.24 5.15
N HIS A 56 -1.77 3.32 6.11
CA HIS A 56 -2.92 2.44 6.38
C HIS A 56 -3.46 1.78 5.10
N SER A 57 -2.54 1.29 4.26
CA SER A 57 -2.83 0.73 2.94
C SER A 57 -2.32 -0.71 2.82
N ASP A 58 -2.51 -1.32 1.65
CA ASP A 58 -2.13 -2.72 1.44
C ASP A 58 -0.80 -2.84 0.71
N THR A 59 -0.10 -3.96 0.92
CA THR A 59 1.01 -4.39 0.07
C THR A 59 0.57 -5.47 -0.90
N LYS A 60 1.10 -5.42 -2.12
CA LYS A 60 0.94 -6.45 -3.15
C LYS A 60 2.33 -6.88 -3.61
N ILE A 61 2.70 -8.11 -3.35
CA ILE A 61 4.02 -8.66 -3.67
C ILE A 61 3.89 -9.53 -4.90
N HIS A 62 4.57 -9.13 -5.97
CA HIS A 62 4.59 -9.85 -7.22
C HIS A 62 5.74 -10.87 -7.24
N GLY A 63 5.55 -12.01 -7.89
CA GLY A 63 6.62 -12.94 -8.22
C GLY A 63 7.44 -12.43 -9.40
N VAL A 64 8.50 -13.17 -9.76
CA VAL A 64 9.31 -12.90 -10.95
C VAL A 64 8.50 -12.98 -12.25
N ASN A 65 7.41 -13.74 -12.23
CA ASN A 65 6.42 -13.84 -13.31
C ASN A 65 5.44 -12.66 -13.36
N GLY A 66 5.60 -11.65 -12.50
CA GLY A 66 4.73 -10.47 -12.42
C GLY A 66 3.37 -10.73 -11.77
N GLN A 67 3.03 -11.96 -11.39
CA GLN A 67 1.78 -12.29 -10.72
C GLN A 67 1.86 -11.99 -9.22
N ILE A 68 0.74 -11.58 -8.60
CA ILE A 68 0.70 -11.37 -7.15
C ILE A 68 0.79 -12.73 -6.46
N ARG A 69 1.79 -12.91 -5.60
CA ARG A 69 2.01 -14.13 -4.81
C ARG A 69 1.69 -13.96 -3.33
N ALA A 70 1.74 -12.73 -2.83
CA ALA A 70 1.52 -12.41 -1.42
C ALA A 70 1.09 -10.96 -1.25
N GLY A 71 0.58 -10.62 -0.07
CA GLY A 71 0.24 -9.25 0.29
C GLY A 71 -0.27 -9.17 1.72
N ASN A 72 -0.14 -8.01 2.34
CA ASN A 72 -0.66 -7.72 3.67
C ASN A 72 -1.54 -6.48 3.61
N SER A 73 -2.66 -6.50 4.31
CA SER A 73 -3.46 -5.29 4.52
C SER A 73 -3.07 -4.65 5.84
N TYR A 74 -2.80 -3.36 5.82
CA TYR A 74 -2.58 -2.54 7.03
C TYR A 74 -3.71 -1.53 7.24
N GLY A 75 -4.80 -1.69 6.48
CA GLY A 75 -6.05 -0.97 6.71
C GLY A 75 -6.62 -1.41 8.05
N ASN A 76 -6.50 -0.55 9.06
CA ASN A 76 -7.21 -0.73 10.31
C ASN A 76 -8.70 -0.51 10.01
N ASP A 77 -9.44 -1.58 9.69
CA ASP A 77 -10.89 -1.53 9.57
C ASP A 77 -11.49 -1.22 10.95
N GLN A 78 -11.51 0.07 11.32
CA GLN A 78 -12.49 0.56 12.27
C GLN A 78 -13.81 0.64 11.51
N CYS A 79 -14.56 -0.45 11.57
CA CYS A 79 -15.96 -0.52 11.19
C CYS A 79 -16.69 0.74 11.72
N PRO A 80 -17.19 1.67 10.89
CA PRO A 80 -18.06 2.71 11.38
C PRO A 80 -19.50 2.30 11.06
N PRO A 81 -20.28 1.83 12.04
CA PRO A 81 -21.68 2.14 12.04
C PRO A 81 -21.93 3.05 13.25
N ARG A 82 -22.07 4.34 12.99
CA ARG A 82 -22.91 5.15 13.87
C ARG A 82 -23.93 5.85 13.01
N ASP A 83 -24.87 5.05 12.51
CA ASP A 83 -26.22 5.52 12.26
C ASP A 83 -26.68 6.22 13.54
N LYS A 84 -26.72 7.55 13.50
CA LYS A 84 -27.46 8.31 14.51
C LYS A 84 -28.89 8.38 14.00
N LYS A 85 -29.77 7.62 14.66
CA LYS A 85 -31.21 7.82 14.65
C LYS A 85 -31.57 9.25 15.05
#